data_AF-A0A3P8TEG6-F1
#
_entry.id   AF-A0A3P8TEG6-F1
#
_cell.length_a   1.000
_cell.length_b   1.000
_cell.length_c   1.000
_cell.angle_alpha   90.00
_cell.angle_beta   90.00
_cell.angle_gamma   90.00
#
_symmetry.space_group_name_H-M   'P 1'
#
loop_
_entity.id
_entity.type
_entity.pdbx_description
1 polymer ?
#
loop_
_entity_poly.entity_id
_entity_poly.type
_entity_poly.pdbx_seq_one_letter_code
_entity_poly.pdbx_strand_id
1 'polypeptide(L)'
;GEPSENLRMNVVSRVNLGCCLDLKLIAKNTWNIEYKPKVHKQELLLRRPRTTANIFNSGVLICSGATSVEESKVAARRFTRIVQKLGFPVRFLNFKIQLMVATCSSFPPFRIRNTWR
;
A
#
# COMPACT_ATOMS: atom_id res chain seq x y z
N GLY A 1 -25.94 -17.53 -16.87
CA GLY A 1 -25.27 -16.51 -16.06
C GLY A 1 -23.80 -16.62 -16.35
N GLU A 2 -23.21 -15.59 -16.96
CA GLU A 2 -21.78 -15.57 -17.27
C GLU A 2 -20.95 -15.77 -15.98
N PRO A 3 -19.82 -16.48 -16.04
CA PRO A 3 -18.93 -16.54 -14.91
C PRO A 3 -18.41 -15.13 -14.67
N SER A 4 -18.79 -14.51 -13.55
CA SER A 4 -18.23 -13.25 -13.11
C SER A 4 -16.73 -13.41 -13.03
N GLU A 5 -16.03 -12.92 -14.04
CA GLU A 5 -14.59 -12.94 -14.16
C GLU A 5 -14.03 -12.19 -12.94
N ASN A 6 -13.53 -12.94 -11.96
CA ASN A 6 -13.05 -12.38 -10.69
C ASN A 6 -11.68 -11.72 -10.90
N LEU A 7 -11.66 -10.60 -11.61
CA LEU A 7 -10.47 -9.78 -11.80
C LEU A 7 -10.16 -9.05 -10.50
N ARG A 8 -9.07 -9.44 -9.83
CA ARG A 8 -8.57 -8.77 -8.62
C ARG A 8 -7.32 -8.00 -8.96
N MET A 9 -7.32 -6.72 -8.61
CA MET A 9 -6.20 -5.80 -8.82
C MET A 9 -5.59 -5.40 -7.48
N ASN A 10 -4.27 -5.30 -7.42
CA ASN A 10 -3.54 -4.75 -6.30
C ASN A 10 -2.45 -3.79 -6.79
N VAL A 11 -2.60 -2.52 -6.45
CA VAL A 11 -1.68 -1.45 -6.82
C VAL A 11 -0.79 -1.12 -5.62
N VAL A 12 0.52 -1.17 -5.85
CA VAL A 12 1.54 -0.76 -4.88
C VAL A 12 2.14 0.57 -5.33
N SER A 13 2.07 1.57 -4.46
CA SER A 13 2.62 2.91 -4.70
C SER A 13 3.63 3.30 -3.63
N ARG A 14 4.54 4.20 -4.01
CA ARG A 14 5.56 4.78 -3.14
C ARG A 14 5.44 6.29 -3.14
N VAL A 15 5.61 6.89 -1.96
CA VAL A 15 5.60 8.33 -1.72
C VAL A 15 6.77 8.71 -0.83
N ASN A 16 7.32 9.90 -1.04
CA ASN A 16 8.28 10.51 -0.14
C ASN A 16 7.58 11.58 0.71
N LEU A 17 7.74 11.48 2.03
CA LEU A 17 7.18 12.41 3.01
C LEU A 17 8.07 13.64 3.25
N GLY A 18 9.31 13.63 2.75
CA GLY A 18 10.20 14.79 2.77
C GLY A 18 10.84 15.12 4.13
N CYS A 19 10.70 14.24 5.12
CA CYS A 19 11.34 14.40 6.43
C CYS A 19 11.62 13.02 7.07
N CYS A 20 12.57 12.97 8.00
CA CYS A 20 12.78 11.79 8.83
C CYS A 20 11.62 11.64 9.83
N LEU A 21 11.29 10.40 10.18
CA LEU A 21 10.14 10.06 11.02
C LEU A 21 10.54 9.19 12.20
N ASP A 22 10.25 9.64 13.41
CA ASP A 22 10.38 8.81 14.60
C ASP A 22 9.25 7.77 14.65
N LEU A 23 9.59 6.57 14.21
CA LEU A 23 8.68 5.44 14.19
C LEU A 23 8.14 5.11 15.59
N LYS A 24 8.91 5.31 16.67
CA LYS A 24 8.45 5.01 18.03
C LYS A 24 7.35 5.96 18.47
N LEU A 25 7.51 7.25 18.16
CA LEU A 25 6.49 8.28 18.43
C LEU A 25 5.22 8.00 17.65
N ILE A 26 5.36 7.62 16.36
CA ILE A 26 4.22 7.25 15.51
C ILE A 26 3.45 6.08 16.12
N ALA A 27 4.13 4.99 16.49
CA ALA A 27 3.49 3.82 17.09
C ALA A 27 2.74 4.14 18.39
N LYS A 28 3.30 5.00 19.24
CA LYS A 28 2.70 5.35 20.53
C LYS A 28 1.40 6.15 20.36
N ASN A 29 1.31 6.98 19.33
CA ASN A 29 0.23 7.97 19.18
C ASN A 29 -0.89 7.54 18.23
N THR A 30 -0.91 6.28 17.79
CA THR A 30 -1.89 5.78 16.82
C THR A 30 -2.49 4.44 17.24
N TRP A 31 -3.82 4.41 17.30
CA TRP A 31 -4.59 3.25 17.76
C TRP A 31 -4.63 2.07 16.78
N ASN A 32 -4.37 2.30 15.49
CA ASN A 32 -4.48 1.28 14.43
C ASN A 32 -3.10 0.96 13.78
N ILE A 33 -2.02 1.01 14.57
CA ILE A 33 -0.66 0.68 14.09
C ILE A 33 -0.17 -0.59 14.75
N GLU A 34 0.36 -1.50 13.92
CA GLU A 34 1.14 -2.63 14.40
C GLU A 34 2.63 -2.28 14.25
N TYR A 35 3.30 -2.01 15.38
CA TYR A 35 4.73 -1.75 15.40
C TYR A 35 5.52 -3.05 15.54
N LYS A 36 6.38 -3.33 14.56
CA LYS A 36 7.35 -4.44 14.61
C LYS A 36 8.77 -3.89 14.65
N PRO A 37 9.38 -3.72 15.85
CA PRO A 37 10.71 -3.09 16.00
C PRO A 37 11.82 -3.81 15.23
N LYS A 38 11.69 -5.13 14.99
CA LYS A 38 12.65 -5.93 14.23
C LYS A 38 12.71 -5.57 12.73
N VAL A 39 11.71 -4.87 12.19
CA VAL A 39 11.52 -4.71 10.73
C VAL A 39 11.81 -3.29 10.24
N HIS A 40 12.32 -2.39 11.10
CA HIS A 40 12.68 -1.00 10.72
C HIS A 40 11.56 -0.22 9.98
N LYS A 41 10.30 -0.61 10.18
CA LYS A 41 9.12 -0.03 9.53
C LYS A 41 7.91 -0.02 10.47
N GLN A 42 6.96 0.88 10.20
CA GLN A 42 5.64 0.91 10.81
C GLN A 42 4.57 0.51 9.79
N GLU A 43 3.62 -0.33 10.20
CA GLU A 43 2.50 -0.74 9.36
C GLU A 43 1.20 -0.08 9.84
N LEU A 44 0.59 0.72 8.97
CA LEU A 44 -0.66 1.43 9.21
C LEU A 44 -1.78 0.81 8.39
N LEU A 45 -2.90 0.48 9.03
CA LEU A 45 -4.08 -0.01 8.33
C LEU A 45 -5.14 1.10 8.20
N LEU A 46 -5.66 1.25 6.99
CA LEU A 46 -6.82 2.10 6.70
C LEU A 46 -8.02 1.22 6.34
N ARG A 47 -9.20 1.54 6.89
CA ARG A 47 -10.44 0.78 6.62
C ARG A 47 -11.08 1.15 5.28
N ARG A 48 -11.01 2.42 4.90
CA ARG A 48 -11.58 2.95 3.66
C ARG A 48 -10.59 3.95 3.04
N PRO A 49 -10.05 3.69 1.85
CA PRO A 49 -10.00 2.37 1.19
C PRO A 49 -9.29 1.32 2.06
N ARG A 50 -9.54 0.02 1.84
CA ARG A 50 -8.93 -1.06 2.62
C ARG A 50 -7.48 -1.25 2.16
N THR A 51 -6.59 -0.45 2.71
CA THR A 51 -5.19 -0.36 2.28
C THR A 51 -4.26 -0.38 3.46
N THR A 52 -3.03 -0.81 3.21
CA THR A 52 -1.96 -0.87 4.20
C THR A 52 -0.80 0.01 3.76
N ALA A 53 -0.24 0.78 4.68
CA ALA A 53 0.94 1.59 4.44
C ALA A 53 2.11 1.15 5.32
N ASN A 54 3.27 0.93 4.70
CA ASN A 54 4.54 0.73 5.34
C ASN A 54 5.32 2.05 5.36
N ILE A 55 5.62 2.56 6.54
CA ILE A 55 6.36 3.81 6.75
C ILE A 55 7.75 3.51 7.30
N PHE A 56 8.76 4.13 6.70
CA PHE A 56 10.16 3.99 7.08
C PHE A 56 10.67 5.29 7.75
N ASN A 57 11.69 5.17 8.59
CA ASN A 57 12.31 6.33 9.26
C ASN A 57 12.83 7.37 8.25
N SER A 58 13.23 6.95 7.05
CA SER A 58 13.66 7.83 5.95
C SER A 58 12.55 8.72 5.37
N GLY A 59 11.31 8.63 5.85
CA GLY A 59 10.17 9.36 5.30
C GLY A 59 9.57 8.71 4.06
N VAL A 60 10.02 7.51 3.68
CA VAL A 60 9.41 6.75 2.60
C VAL A 60 8.13 6.09 3.10
N LEU A 61 7.06 6.22 2.32
CA LEU A 61 5.78 5.54 2.53
C LEU A 61 5.49 4.63 1.33
N ILE A 62 5.20 3.36 1.60
CA ILE A 62 4.76 2.39 0.58
C ILE A 62 3.32 1.99 0.90
N CYS A 63 2.40 2.24 -0.03
CA CYS A 63 0.98 1.91 0.11
C CYS A 63 0.64 0.71 -0.78
N SER A 64 -0.09 -0.26 -0.24
CA SER A 64 -0.56 -1.46 -0.94
C SER A 64 -2.02 -1.78 -0.60
N GLY A 65 -2.65 -2.66 -1.38
CA GLY A 65 -4.03 -3.12 -1.19
C GLY A 65 -5.09 -2.28 -1.90
N ALA A 66 -4.68 -1.28 -2.69
CA ALA A 66 -5.60 -0.49 -3.51
C ALA A 66 -5.97 -1.25 -4.78
N THR A 67 -7.21 -1.14 -5.22
CA THR A 67 -7.71 -1.80 -6.45
C THR A 67 -7.48 -0.95 -7.70
N SER A 68 -7.21 0.34 -7.54
CA SER A 68 -6.92 1.28 -8.62
C SER A 68 -5.81 2.27 -8.25
N VAL A 69 -5.28 2.96 -9.27
CA VAL A 69 -4.26 4.00 -9.10
C VAL A 69 -4.80 5.18 -8.31
N GLU A 70 -6.04 5.58 -8.59
CA GLU A 70 -6.75 6.67 -7.96
C GLU A 70 -6.97 6.36 -6.48
N GLU A 71 -7.43 5.15 -6.16
CA GLU A 71 -7.61 4.68 -4.79
C GLU A 71 -6.28 4.66 -4.04
N SER A 72 -5.19 4.19 -4.68
CA SER A 72 -3.85 4.20 -4.11
C SER A 72 -3.37 5.62 -3.78
N LYS A 73 -3.63 6.60 -4.66
CA LYS A 73 -3.28 8.01 -4.46
C LYS A 73 -4.08 8.63 -3.32
N VAL A 74 -5.36 8.33 -3.22
CA VAL A 74 -6.23 8.79 -2.10
C VAL A 74 -5.77 8.17 -0.78
N ALA A 75 -5.49 6.87 -0.76
CA ALA A 75 -4.99 6.16 0.41
C ALA A 75 -3.67 6.78 0.91
N ALA A 76 -2.68 6.93 0.02
CA ALA A 76 -1.39 7.52 0.35
C ALA A 76 -1.54 8.93 0.92
N ARG A 77 -2.40 9.77 0.35
CA ARG A 77 -2.71 11.11 0.88
C ARG A 77 -3.32 11.07 2.28
N ARG A 78 -4.22 10.12 2.54
CA ARG A 78 -4.81 9.93 3.88
C ARG A 78 -3.75 9.54 4.90
N PHE A 79 -2.84 8.64 4.55
CA PHE A 79 -1.73 8.28 5.42
C PHE A 79 -0.80 9.47 5.69
N THR A 80 -0.41 10.24 4.66
CA THR A 80 0.36 11.47 4.85
C THR A 80 -0.35 12.43 5.81
N ARG A 81 -1.67 12.61 5.69
CA ARG A 81 -2.44 13.48 6.58
C ARG A 81 -2.48 12.97 8.02
N ILE A 82 -2.56 11.65 8.23
CA ILE A 82 -2.46 11.04 9.57
C ILE A 82 -1.11 11.41 10.20
N VAL A 83 0.00 11.19 9.48
CA VAL A 83 1.34 11.51 9.99
C VAL A 83 1.50 13.02 10.24
N GLN A 84 0.90 13.86 9.40
CA GLN A 84 0.89 15.31 9.59
C GLN A 84 0.16 15.71 10.88
N LYS A 85 -0.96 15.05 11.20
CA LYS A 85 -1.70 15.29 12.45
C LYS A 85 -0.94 14.86 13.70
N LEU A 86 0.04 13.97 13.57
CA LEU A 86 0.92 13.58 14.67
C LEU A 86 2.01 14.64 14.96
N GLY A 87 2.08 15.73 14.18
CA GLY A 87 3.01 16.83 14.39
C GLY A 87 4.27 16.79 13.53
N PHE A 88 4.39 15.82 12.61
CA PHE A 88 5.54 15.76 11.70
C PHE A 88 5.36 16.72 10.50
N PRO A 89 6.43 17.42 10.07
CA PRO A 89 6.40 18.35 8.94
C PRO A 89 6.42 17.62 7.58
N VAL A 90 5.49 16.69 7.37
CA VAL A 90 5.41 15.86 6.17
C VAL A 90 4.86 16.62 4.96
N ARG A 91 5.35 16.24 3.78
CA ARG A 91 4.88 16.70 2.46
C ARG A 91 4.48 15.48 1.62
N PHE A 92 3.69 15.68 0.57
CA PHE A 92 3.35 14.59 -0.36
C PHE A 92 4.18 14.74 -1.63
N LEU A 93 5.35 14.09 -1.69
CA LEU A 93 6.32 14.24 -2.76
C LEU A 93 6.52 12.93 -3.52
N ASN A 94 6.84 13.03 -4.81
CA ASN A 94 7.29 11.91 -5.66
C ASN A 94 6.40 10.67 -5.58
N PHE A 95 5.07 10.85 -5.68
CA PHE A 95 4.14 9.72 -5.79
C PHE A 95 4.43 8.94 -7.07
N LYS A 96 4.71 7.65 -6.94
CA LYS A 96 5.01 6.76 -8.06
C LYS A 96 4.35 5.40 -7.84
N ILE A 97 3.75 4.86 -8.89
CA ILE A 97 3.32 3.46 -8.90
C ILE A 97 4.55 2.57 -9.08
N GLN A 98 4.73 1.61 -8.18
CA GLN A 98 5.83 0.65 -8.25
C GLN A 98 5.43 -0.61 -9.02
N LEU A 99 4.24 -1.14 -8.72
CA LEU A 99 3.77 -2.39 -9.29
C LEU A 99 2.24 -2.42 -9.30
N MET A 100 1.68 -3.09 -10.30
CA MET A 100 0.29 -3.52 -10.32
C MET A 100 0.27 -5.04 -10.49
N VAL A 101 -0.50 -5.72 -9.66
CA VAL A 101 -0.70 -7.17 -9.74
C VAL A 101 -2.17 -7.40 -10.07
N ALA A 102 -2.39 -8.11 -11.18
CA ALA A 102 -3.72 -8.54 -11.61
C ALA A 102 -3.81 -10.06 -11.48
N THR A 103 -4.88 -10.56 -10.86
CA THR A 103 -5.22 -11.98 -10.89
C THR A 103 -6.59 -12.16 -11.51
N CYS A 104 -6.69 -13.08 -12.46
CA CYS A 104 -7.93 -13.49 -13.11
C CYS A 104 -8.00 -15.02 -13.10
N SER A 105 -9.20 -15.56 -12.97
CA SER A 105 -9.49 -16.99 -13.05
C SER A 105 -10.30 -17.27 -14.31
N SER A 106 -9.70 -17.95 -15.29
CA SER A 106 -10.41 -18.44 -16.47
C SER A 106 -10.94 -19.85 -16.24
N PHE A 107 -12.21 -20.07 -16.51
CA PHE A 107 -12.82 -21.41 -16.60
C PHE A 107 -13.32 -21.63 -18.03
N PRO A 108 -13.11 -22.81 -18.65
CA PRO A 108 -12.46 -24.02 -18.12
C PRO A 108 -10.92 -23.89 -17.98
N PRO A 109 -10.27 -24.74 -17.15
CA PRO A 109 -8.81 -24.73 -17.01
C PRO A 109 -8.14 -25.06 -18.34
N PHE A 110 -7.24 -24.19 -18.79
CA PHE A 110 -6.48 -24.42 -20.02
C PHE A 110 -5.38 -25.46 -19.76
N ARG A 111 -5.34 -26.49 -20.60
CA ARG A 111 -4.31 -27.53 -20.55
C ARG A 111 -3.11 -27.08 -21.36
N ILE A 112 -2.02 -26.71 -20.71
CA ILE A 112 -0.75 -26.40 -21.38
C ILE A 112 -0.18 -27.71 -21.93
N ARG A 113 -0.07 -27.82 -23.26
CA ARG A 113 0.56 -28.95 -23.92
C ARG A 113 2.01 -28.58 -24.19
N ASN A 114 2.94 -29.13 -23.40
CA ASN A 114 4.36 -28.97 -23.64
C ASN A 114 4.73 -29.68 -24.95
N THR A 115 5.04 -28.90 -25.98
CA THR A 115 5.58 -29.39 -27.26
C THR A 115 7.01 -28.91 -27.38
N TRP A 116 7.88 -29.41 -26.50
CA TRP A 116 9.32 -29.33 -26.72
C TRP A 116 9.70 -30.53 -27.60
N ARG A 117 10.07 -30.27 -28.86
CA ARG A 117 10.84 -31.17 -29.72
C ARG A 117 12.22 -30.58 -29.89
#